data_AF-A0A4P6HJN5-F1
#
_entry.id   AF-A0A4P6HJN5-F1
#
_cell.length_a   1.000
_cell.length_b   1.000
_cell.length_c   1.000
_cell.angle_alpha   90.00
_cell.angle_beta   90.00
_cell.angle_gamma   90.00
#
_symmetry.space_group_name_H-M   'P 1'
#
loop_
_entity.id
_entity.type
_entity.pdbx_description
1 polymer ?
#
loop_
_entity_poly.entity_id
_entity_poly.type
_entity_poly.pdbx_seq_one_letter_code
_entity_poly.pdbx_strand_id
1 'polypeptide(L)'
;MRPSRAACLLFALCWLSSGPVVAAGPDFGQVRAVVVRVCDGDTVVVDIPEYPPIIGQAIRVRLAGVNAPELRDRDPAVRQAAEEARQAMAAQLPPGTAVTLARIRRDKYFRLNAVVLVAGRDAAALAGLTPDRSDAGVTAR
;
A
#
# COMPACT_ATOMS: atom_id res chain seq x y z
N MET A 1 -56.19 7.55 24.46
CA MET A 1 -55.23 6.47 24.74
C MET A 1 -53.89 6.87 24.13
N ARG A 2 -52.86 7.12 24.95
CA ARG A 2 -51.54 7.59 24.50
C ARG A 2 -50.60 6.39 24.33
N PRO A 3 -49.93 6.21 23.18
CA PRO A 3 -49.04 5.08 22.99
C PRO A 3 -47.82 5.17 23.91
N SER A 4 -47.45 4.04 24.52
CA SER A 4 -46.36 3.92 25.49
C SER A 4 -45.00 4.24 24.86
N ARG A 5 -44.25 5.16 25.51
CA ARG A 5 -42.93 5.68 25.08
C ARG A 5 -41.82 4.62 25.00
N ALA A 6 -42.05 3.41 25.50
CA ALA A 6 -41.06 2.34 25.54
C ALA A 6 -40.80 1.68 24.17
N ALA A 7 -41.76 1.72 23.23
CA ALA A 7 -41.61 1.08 21.91
C ALA A 7 -40.69 1.85 20.94
N CYS A 8 -40.45 3.15 21.17
CA CYS A 8 -39.58 3.96 20.30
C CYS A 8 -38.09 3.86 20.64
N LEU A 9 -37.72 3.38 21.84
CA LEU A 9 -36.32 3.37 22.29
C LEU A 9 -35.52 2.14 21.82
N LEU A 10 -36.19 1.05 21.43
CA LEU A 10 -35.52 -0.16 20.94
C LEU A 10 -35.22 -0.14 19.42
N PHE A 11 -35.90 0.70 18.64
CA PHE A 11 -35.60 0.84 17.21
C PHE A 11 -34.43 1.80 16.92
N ALA A 12 -34.14 2.70 17.86
CA ALA A 12 -33.05 3.68 17.72
C ALA A 12 -31.66 3.11 18.01
N LEU A 13 -31.55 1.96 18.69
CA LEU A 13 -30.25 1.39 19.09
C LEU A 13 -29.63 0.44 18.05
N CYS A 14 -30.40 -0.01 17.05
CA CYS A 14 -29.87 -0.85 15.95
C CYS A 14 -29.29 -0.05 14.78
N TRP A 15 -29.45 1.28 14.76
CA TRP A 15 -28.92 2.14 13.69
C TRP A 15 -27.54 2.73 14.01
N LEU A 16 -26.98 2.47 15.20
CA LEU A 16 -25.68 3.03 15.62
C LEU A 16 -24.46 2.15 15.30
N SER A 17 -24.66 0.94 14.78
CA SER A 17 -23.58 -0.04 14.57
C SER A 17 -23.16 -0.24 13.11
N SER A 18 -23.76 0.50 12.17
CA SER A 18 -23.37 0.46 10.75
C SER A 18 -22.60 1.73 10.38
N GLY A 19 -21.36 1.84 10.86
CA GLY A 19 -20.42 2.80 10.29
C GLY A 19 -20.14 2.46 8.82
N PRO A 20 -19.94 3.45 7.93
CA PRO A 20 -19.58 3.15 6.55
C PRO A 20 -18.23 2.42 6.54
N VAL A 21 -18.22 1.17 6.07
CA VAL A 21 -16.98 0.50 5.68
C VAL A 21 -16.50 1.20 4.41
N VAL A 22 -15.43 1.98 4.53
CA VAL A 22 -14.71 2.48 3.35
C VAL A 22 -14.04 1.27 2.71
N ALA A 23 -14.68 0.71 1.68
CA ALA A 23 -14.08 -0.33 0.88
C ALA A 23 -12.83 0.25 0.21
N ALA A 24 -11.69 -0.42 0.38
CA ALA A 24 -10.48 -0.05 -0.33
C ALA A 24 -10.76 -0.04 -1.85
N GLY A 25 -10.23 0.96 -2.57
CA GLY A 25 -10.55 1.21 -3.99
C GLY A 25 -10.29 0.02 -4.93
N PRO A 26 -10.79 0.04 -6.18
CA PRO A 26 -10.73 -1.13 -7.07
C PRO A 26 -9.33 -1.72 -7.23
N ASP A 27 -9.26 -3.06 -7.29
CA ASP A 27 -8.05 -3.83 -7.60
C ASP A 27 -7.91 -3.98 -9.12
N PHE A 28 -6.77 -3.58 -9.66
CA PHE A 28 -6.42 -3.62 -11.09
C PHE A 28 -5.54 -4.83 -11.44
N GLY A 29 -5.44 -5.82 -10.55
CA GLY A 29 -4.76 -7.07 -10.80
C GLY A 29 -3.25 -6.99 -10.57
N GLN A 30 -2.49 -7.64 -11.45
CA GLN A 30 -1.03 -7.73 -11.36
C GLN A 30 -0.36 -7.50 -12.72
N VAL A 31 0.86 -6.96 -12.69
CA VAL A 31 1.66 -6.70 -13.90
C VAL A 31 3.15 -6.86 -13.61
N ARG A 32 3.92 -7.24 -14.63
CA ARG A 32 5.39 -7.26 -14.54
C ARG A 32 5.94 -5.85 -14.66
N ALA A 33 6.98 -5.56 -13.87
CA ALA A 33 7.67 -4.28 -13.91
C ALA A 33 9.18 -4.47 -13.70
N VAL A 34 9.94 -3.44 -14.02
CA VAL A 34 11.40 -3.38 -13.80
C VAL A 34 11.70 -2.21 -12.89
N VAL A 35 12.46 -2.45 -11.83
CA VAL A 35 12.83 -1.39 -10.89
C VAL A 35 13.80 -0.40 -11.56
N VAL A 36 13.45 0.88 -11.52
CA VAL A 36 14.32 1.98 -11.95
C VAL A 36 15.17 2.46 -10.78
N ARG A 37 14.54 2.69 -9.62
CA ARG A 37 15.23 3.06 -8.36
C ARG A 37 14.32 2.88 -7.15
N VAL A 38 14.93 2.79 -5.97
CA VAL A 38 14.25 2.92 -4.68
C VAL A 38 14.31 4.39 -4.24
N CYS A 39 13.16 4.97 -3.87
CA CYS A 39 13.10 6.35 -3.36
C CYS A 39 13.25 6.37 -1.84
N ASP A 40 12.43 5.58 -1.16
CA ASP A 40 12.27 5.52 0.29
C ASP A 40 12.05 4.06 0.73
N GLY A 41 11.98 3.79 2.03
CA GLY A 41 11.70 2.43 2.54
C GLY A 41 10.34 1.85 2.11
N ASP A 42 9.41 2.68 1.63
CA ASP A 42 8.07 2.26 1.21
C ASP A 42 7.69 2.68 -0.23
N THR A 43 8.63 3.25 -0.98
CA THR A 43 8.34 3.83 -2.30
C THR A 43 9.45 3.50 -3.31
N VAL A 44 9.06 2.94 -4.45
CA VAL A 44 9.95 2.61 -5.57
C VAL A 44 9.47 3.26 -6.86
N VAL A 45 10.36 3.39 -7.84
CA VAL A 45 10.04 3.79 -9.21
C VAL A 45 10.32 2.62 -10.12
N VAL A 46 9.37 2.34 -11.01
CA VAL A 46 9.44 1.19 -11.92
C VAL A 46 9.03 1.59 -13.34
N ASP A 47 9.45 0.77 -14.29
CA ASP A 47 8.92 0.74 -15.65
C ASP A 47 8.00 -0.47 -15.81
N ILE A 48 6.81 -0.26 -16.39
CA ILE A 48 5.80 -1.27 -16.71
C ILE A 48 5.64 -1.29 -18.25
N PRO A 49 6.37 -2.17 -18.96
CA PRO A 49 6.40 -2.16 -20.43
C PRO A 49 5.04 -2.36 -21.11
N GLU A 50 4.12 -3.06 -20.43
CA GLU A 50 2.78 -3.36 -20.95
C GLU A 50 1.83 -2.16 -20.89
N TYR A 51 2.16 -1.10 -20.15
CA TYR A 51 1.30 0.07 -19.95
C TYR A 51 1.69 1.25 -20.85
N PRO A 52 0.73 2.14 -21.20
CA PRO A 52 1.04 3.38 -21.90
C PRO A 52 2.10 4.20 -21.16
N PRO A 53 3.06 4.87 -21.84
CA PRO A 53 4.19 5.54 -21.19
C PRO A 53 3.81 6.51 -20.06
N ILE A 54 2.66 7.20 -20.17
CA ILE A 54 2.17 8.12 -19.15
C ILE A 54 1.99 7.49 -17.75
N ILE A 55 1.69 6.18 -17.68
CA ILE A 55 1.51 5.45 -16.42
C ILE A 55 2.48 4.26 -16.30
N GLY A 56 3.15 3.88 -17.38
CA GLY A 56 4.09 2.77 -17.44
C GLY A 56 5.54 3.18 -17.28
N GLN A 57 5.95 4.38 -17.69
CA GLN A 57 7.36 4.80 -17.63
C GLN A 57 7.66 5.58 -16.34
N ALA A 58 8.67 5.14 -15.60
CA ALA A 58 9.15 5.75 -14.36
C ALA A 58 8.02 6.08 -13.36
N ILE A 59 7.02 5.20 -13.26
CA ILE A 59 5.89 5.38 -12.37
C ILE A 59 6.29 5.06 -10.92
N ARG A 60 5.87 5.91 -9.99
CA ARG A 60 6.05 5.67 -8.56
C ARG A 60 5.04 4.65 -8.06
N VAL A 61 5.53 3.68 -7.30
CA VAL A 61 4.74 2.66 -6.62
C VAL A 61 4.99 2.79 -5.11
N ARG A 62 3.93 3.06 -4.35
CA ARG A 62 3.93 2.93 -2.90
C ARG A 62 3.66 1.46 -2.55
N LEU A 63 4.48 0.89 -1.68
CA LEU A 63 4.31 -0.48 -1.23
C LEU A 63 3.07 -0.56 -0.34
N ALA A 64 2.12 -1.40 -0.72
CA ALA A 64 0.85 -1.52 -0.04
C ALA A 64 1.04 -1.93 1.43
N GLY A 65 0.43 -1.18 2.35
CA GLY A 65 0.49 -1.46 3.78
C GLY A 65 1.82 -1.13 4.45
N VAL A 66 2.82 -0.62 3.72
CA VAL A 66 4.14 -0.32 4.29
C VAL A 66 4.19 1.16 4.68
N ASN A 67 4.62 1.41 5.91
CA ASN A 67 4.92 2.74 6.40
C ASN A 67 6.38 2.76 6.85
N ALA A 68 7.23 3.43 6.08
CA ALA A 68 8.63 3.63 6.44
C ALA A 68 8.81 4.96 7.20
N PRO A 69 9.85 5.11 8.03
CA PRO A 69 10.22 6.40 8.60
C PRO A 69 10.54 7.43 7.51
N GLU A 70 10.33 8.71 7.79
CA GLU A 70 10.47 9.79 6.81
C GLU A 70 11.91 10.30 6.70
N LEU A 71 12.46 10.36 5.48
CA LEU A 71 13.84 10.84 5.23
C LEU A 71 14.05 12.32 5.58
N ARG A 72 12.96 13.11 5.64
CA ARG A 72 12.99 14.56 5.90
C ARG A 72 12.46 14.93 7.29
N ASP A 73 12.42 13.96 8.20
CA ASP A 73 12.01 14.22 9.57
C ASP A 73 12.95 15.21 10.28
N ARG A 74 12.43 15.94 11.27
CA ARG A 74 13.22 16.87 12.09
C ARG A 74 14.12 16.11 13.07
N ASP A 75 13.71 14.93 13.49
CA ASP A 75 14.47 14.06 14.39
C ASP A 75 15.59 13.33 13.62
N PRO A 76 16.87 13.50 13.98
CA PRO A 76 17.98 12.75 13.41
C PRO A 76 17.85 11.23 13.52
N ALA A 77 17.27 10.71 14.61
CA ALA A 77 17.10 9.27 14.80
C ALA A 77 16.07 8.69 13.81
N VAL A 78 14.97 9.43 13.56
CA VAL A 78 13.96 9.03 12.57
C VAL A 78 14.55 9.02 11.16
N ARG A 79 15.36 10.04 10.81
CA ARG A 79 16.05 10.06 9.50
C ARG A 79 17.04 8.92 9.34
N GLN A 80 17.77 8.57 10.40
CA GLN A 80 18.68 7.43 10.37
C GLN A 80 17.93 6.12 10.12
N ALA A 81 16.81 5.90 10.82
CA ALA A 81 15.94 4.74 10.59
C ALA A 81 15.33 4.74 9.17
N ALA A 82 14.97 5.90 8.63
CA ALA A 82 14.47 6.04 7.26
C ALA A 82 15.52 5.63 6.22
N GLU A 83 16.78 6.02 6.44
CA GLU A 83 17.91 5.66 5.59
C GLU A 83 18.18 4.15 5.62
N GLU A 84 18.16 3.54 6.81
CA GLU A 84 18.30 2.09 6.98
C GLU A 84 17.19 1.31 6.26
N ALA A 85 15.94 1.75 6.40
CA ALA A 85 14.80 1.14 5.70
C ALA A 85 14.95 1.28 4.17
N ARG A 86 15.40 2.42 3.67
CA ARG A 86 15.67 2.63 2.24
C ARG A 86 16.79 1.71 1.75
N GLN A 87 17.88 1.59 2.51
CA GLN A 87 19.01 0.72 2.15
C GLN A 87 18.62 -0.75 2.14
N ALA A 88 17.85 -1.20 3.14
CA ALA A 88 17.31 -2.55 3.17
C ALA A 88 16.44 -2.84 1.94
N MET A 89 15.56 -1.90 1.56
CA MET A 89 14.75 -2.03 0.34
C MET A 89 15.60 -2.03 -0.94
N ALA A 90 16.61 -1.15 -1.04
CA ALA A 90 17.52 -1.09 -2.18
C ALA A 90 18.35 -2.37 -2.34
N ALA A 91 18.70 -3.04 -1.25
CA ALA A 91 19.37 -4.34 -1.29
C ALA A 91 18.47 -5.44 -1.87
N GLN A 92 17.15 -5.37 -1.64
CA GLN A 92 16.19 -6.32 -2.23
C GLN A 92 15.82 -5.98 -3.68
N LEU A 93 15.83 -4.68 -4.01
CA LEU A 93 15.34 -4.14 -5.28
C LEU A 93 16.38 -3.24 -5.97
N PRO A 94 17.58 -3.75 -6.32
CA PRO A 94 18.54 -2.97 -7.09
C PRO A 94 17.94 -2.55 -8.46
N PRO A 95 18.39 -1.43 -9.07
CA PRO A 95 17.96 -1.05 -10.41
C PRO A 95 18.12 -2.19 -11.42
N GLY A 96 17.11 -2.38 -12.29
CA GLY A 96 17.02 -3.49 -13.22
C GLY A 96 16.34 -4.74 -12.67
N THR A 97 15.98 -4.79 -11.39
CA THR A 97 15.29 -5.94 -10.80
C THR A 97 13.91 -6.14 -11.42
N ALA A 98 13.65 -7.34 -11.91
CA ALA A 98 12.32 -7.75 -12.37
C ALA A 98 11.41 -8.04 -11.17
N VAL A 99 10.26 -7.40 -11.13
CA VAL A 99 9.26 -7.53 -10.07
C VAL A 99 7.88 -7.81 -10.65
N THR A 100 6.98 -8.30 -9.80
CA THR A 100 5.54 -8.33 -10.07
C THR A 100 4.87 -7.36 -9.12
N LEU A 101 4.15 -6.38 -9.67
CA LEU A 101 3.23 -5.57 -8.89
C LEU A 101 1.92 -6.34 -8.77
N ALA A 102 1.44 -6.60 -7.57
CA ALA A 102 0.20 -7.32 -7.31
C ALA A 102 -0.76 -6.48 -6.47
N ARG A 103 -2.06 -6.78 -6.59
CA ARG A 103 -3.14 -6.05 -5.91
C ARG A 103 -3.07 -4.55 -6.21
N ILE A 104 -2.86 -4.21 -7.47
CA ILE A 104 -2.59 -2.84 -7.90
C ILE A 104 -3.82 -1.99 -7.63
N ARG A 105 -3.63 -0.86 -6.95
CA ARG A 105 -4.66 0.14 -6.70
C ARG A 105 -4.14 1.50 -7.10
N ARG A 106 -5.08 2.43 -7.28
CA ARG A 106 -4.76 3.84 -7.48
C ARG A 106 -4.42 4.47 -6.12
N ASP A 107 -3.28 5.15 -6.04
CA ASP A 107 -2.98 6.03 -4.91
C ASP A 107 -3.65 7.40 -5.11
N LYS A 108 -3.77 8.20 -4.04
CA LYS A 108 -4.35 9.55 -4.12
C LYS A 108 -3.49 10.51 -4.96
N TYR A 109 -2.19 10.26 -5.02
CA TYR A 109 -1.29 10.93 -5.95
C TYR A 109 -1.24 10.14 -7.26
N PHE A 110 -0.66 10.73 -8.31
CA PHE A 110 -0.42 10.02 -9.57
C PHE A 110 0.69 8.96 -9.40
N ARG A 111 0.37 7.91 -8.65
CA ARG A 111 1.19 6.77 -8.21
C ARG A 111 0.32 5.52 -8.16
N LEU A 112 0.97 4.37 -8.17
CA LEU A 112 0.33 3.11 -7.86
C LEU A 112 0.51 2.78 -6.38
N ASN A 113 -0.43 2.02 -5.84
CA ASN A 113 -0.32 1.35 -4.55
C ASN A 113 -0.39 -0.15 -4.80
N ALA A 114 0.68 -0.89 -4.51
CA ALA A 114 0.75 -2.31 -4.87
C ALA A 114 1.66 -3.10 -3.92
N VAL A 115 1.42 -4.41 -3.84
CA VAL A 115 2.39 -5.36 -3.29
C VAL A 115 3.50 -5.55 -4.32
N VAL A 116 4.76 -5.39 -3.92
CA VAL A 116 5.92 -5.58 -4.81
C VAL A 116 6.53 -6.93 -4.52
N LEU A 117 6.44 -7.85 -5.49
CA LEU A 117 6.98 -9.20 -5.36
C LEU A 117 8.28 -9.32 -6.16
N VAL A 118 9.35 -9.77 -5.50
CA VAL A 118 10.63 -10.16 -6.12
C VAL A 118 10.81 -11.67 -5.94
N ALA A 119 11.02 -12.39 -7.05
CA ALA A 119 11.05 -13.85 -7.05
C ALA A 119 9.85 -14.51 -6.30
N GLY A 120 8.65 -13.91 -6.43
CA GLY A 120 7.42 -14.39 -5.78
C GLY A 120 7.29 -14.06 -4.29
N ARG A 121 8.24 -13.33 -3.70
CA ARG A 121 8.24 -12.96 -2.27
C ARG A 121 8.03 -11.45 -2.11
N ASP A 122 7.33 -11.07 -1.04
CA ASP A 122 7.07 -9.66 -0.72
C ASP A 122 8.37 -8.92 -0.36
N ALA A 123 8.73 -7.92 -1.16
CA ALA A 123 9.96 -7.14 -0.98
C ALA A 123 9.98 -6.39 0.36
N ALA A 124 8.81 -5.96 0.87
CA ALA A 124 8.73 -5.30 2.17
C ALA A 124 9.12 -6.25 3.30
N ALA A 125 8.57 -7.46 3.30
CA ALA A 125 8.91 -8.47 4.29
C ALA A 125 10.38 -8.88 4.22
N LEU A 126 10.95 -8.98 3.01
CA LEU A 126 12.38 -9.23 2.81
C LEU A 126 13.26 -8.11 3.36
N ALA A 127 12.81 -6.85 3.25
CA ALA A 127 13.50 -5.69 3.80
C ALA A 127 13.29 -5.51 5.32
N GLY A 128 12.63 -6.46 6.00
CA GLY A 128 12.35 -6.39 7.43
C GLY A 128 11.23 -5.43 7.81
N LEU A 129 10.46 -4.93 6.84
CA LEU A 129 9.29 -4.08 7.07
C LEU A 129 8.04 -4.95 7.20
N THR A 130 7.17 -4.60 8.13
CA THR A 130 5.90 -5.34 8.37
C THR A 130 4.76 -4.60 7.69
N PRO A 131 4.18 -5.12 6.59
CA PRO A 131 3.06 -4.48 5.95
C PRO A 131 1.79 -4.67 6.78
N ASP A 132 1.07 -3.59 7.06
CA ASP A 132 -0.29 -3.66 7.58
C ASP A 132 -1.25 -4.08 6.46
N ARG A 133 -1.82 -5.28 6.60
CA ARG A 133 -2.76 -5.88 5.63
C ARG A 133 -4.21 -5.80 6.09
N SER A 134 -4.53 -5.01 7.12
CA SER A 134 -5.90 -4.87 7.65
C SER A 134 -6.91 -4.39 6.59
N ASP A 135 -6.49 -3.53 5.66
CA ASP A 135 -7.31 -3.08 4.51
C ASP A 135 -7.27 -4.02 3.30
N ALA A 136 -6.46 -5.08 3.38
CA ALA A 136 -6.20 -6.00 2.29
C ALA A 136 -7.30 -7.07 2.27
N GLY A 137 -8.54 -6.66 1.97
CA GLY A 137 -9.74 -7.51 1.90
C GLY A 137 -9.45 -8.97 1.51
N VAL A 138 -9.91 -9.86 2.38
CA VAL A 138 -10.25 -11.28 2.22
C VAL A 138 -9.63 -11.98 1.01
N THR A 139 -8.62 -12.82 1.31
CA THR A 139 -8.12 -14.02 0.63
C THR A 139 -7.99 -14.03 -0.89
N ALA A 140 -6.75 -14.19 -1.34
CA ALA A 140 -6.44 -15.04 -2.49
C ALA A 140 -7.11 -16.41 -2.27
N ARG A 141 -8.02 -16.78 -3.18
CA ARG A 141 -8.45 -18.15 -3.44
C ARG A 141 -7.88 -18.56 -4.77
#